data_AF-A0A4Q9VW68-F1
#
_entry.id   AF-A0A4Q9VW68-F1
#
_cell.length_a   1.000
_cell.length_b   1.000
_cell.length_c   1.000
_cell.angle_alpha   90.00
_cell.angle_beta   90.00
_cell.angle_gamma   90.00
#
_symmetry.space_group_name_H-M   'P 1'
#
loop_
_entity.id
_entity.type
_entity.pdbx_description
1 polymer ?
#
loop_
_entity_poly.entity_id
_entity_poly.type
_entity_poly.pdbx_seq_one_letter_code
_entity_poly.pdbx_strand_id
1 'polypeptide(L)'
;MALPRESYSHELRDIKSKIEGMNIHEIKELPNLRQSDFATIGIVIQSFCFIDLNIRRVHESIKLLNNDNSKSKNRDVSDLLKYIETATINNTDAMNIIFEVKSLCRYFESVRPYRNAFAHLAMKLNNEMNEYVFLTKDNKDSLESTGRITNTYELIFGICRISDIEIMIRDLLPRQERLASAVIALHKITSEKAENRNSR
;
A
#
# COMPACT_ATOMS: atom_id res chain seq x y z
N MET A 1 -3.58 1.91 -11.79
CA MET A 1 -3.47 2.11 -10.34
C MET A 1 -4.89 2.17 -9.82
N ALA A 2 -5.20 1.54 -8.69
CA ALA A 2 -6.57 1.52 -8.18
C ALA A 2 -6.83 2.74 -7.29
N LEU A 3 -7.90 3.50 -7.56
CA LEU A 3 -8.48 4.40 -6.57
C LEU A 3 -8.89 3.58 -5.33
N PRO A 4 -8.82 4.14 -4.12
CA PRO A 4 -9.35 3.48 -2.93
C PRO A 4 -10.81 3.08 -3.15
N ARG A 5 -11.11 1.80 -2.91
CA ARG A 5 -12.43 1.19 -3.16
C ARG A 5 -13.30 1.10 -1.90
N GLU A 6 -13.00 1.88 -0.86
CA GLU A 6 -13.63 1.65 0.44
C GLU A 6 -15.16 1.82 0.45
N SER A 7 -15.74 1.07 1.38
CA SER A 7 -17.15 0.71 1.46
C SER A 7 -18.06 1.93 1.43
N TYR A 8 -18.88 1.96 0.39
CA TYR A 8 -19.91 2.95 0.17
C TYR A 8 -20.97 2.93 1.27
N SER A 9 -20.72 3.60 2.40
CA SER A 9 -21.81 4.17 3.18
C SER A 9 -22.67 5.00 2.21
N HIS A 10 -23.98 5.04 2.44
CA HIS A 10 -24.88 5.83 1.57
C HIS A 10 -24.37 7.29 1.46
N GLU A 11 -23.90 7.83 2.58
CA GLU A 11 -23.26 9.15 2.66
C GLU A 11 -22.07 9.32 1.71
N LEU A 12 -21.12 8.38 1.67
CA LEU A 12 -19.96 8.49 0.77
C LEU A 12 -20.35 8.38 -0.70
N ARG A 13 -21.43 7.67 -1.05
CA ARG A 13 -21.98 7.68 -2.41
C ARG A 13 -22.54 9.03 -2.77
N ASP A 14 -23.37 9.58 -1.90
CA ASP A 14 -24.08 10.84 -2.15
C ASP A 14 -23.07 11.99 -2.32
N ILE A 15 -22.02 11.98 -1.51
CA ILE A 15 -20.90 12.92 -1.61
C ILE A 15 -20.13 12.71 -2.91
N LYS A 16 -19.80 11.46 -3.25
CA LYS A 16 -19.13 11.14 -4.52
C LYS A 16 -19.94 11.63 -5.71
N SER A 17 -21.24 11.36 -5.74
CA SER A 17 -22.13 11.83 -6.80
C SER A 17 -22.24 13.37 -6.83
N LYS A 18 -22.25 14.05 -5.67
CA LYS A 18 -22.21 15.53 -5.61
C LYS A 18 -20.93 16.07 -6.25
N ILE A 19 -19.77 15.49 -5.95
CA ILE A 19 -18.48 15.94 -6.48
C ILE A 19 -18.30 15.56 -7.95
N GLU A 20 -18.75 14.37 -8.37
CA GLU A 20 -18.76 13.97 -9.78
C GLU A 20 -19.67 14.87 -10.64
N GLY A 21 -20.72 15.44 -10.05
CA GLY A 21 -21.58 16.43 -10.69
C GLY A 21 -20.99 17.84 -10.78
N MET A 22 -19.86 18.12 -10.13
CA MET A 22 -19.23 19.45 -10.17
C MET A 22 -18.58 19.73 -11.52
N ASN A 23 -18.75 20.95 -12.02
CA ASN A 23 -18.01 21.44 -13.17
C ASN A 23 -16.59 21.88 -12.79
N ILE A 24 -15.75 22.14 -13.79
CA ILE A 24 -14.32 22.46 -13.56
C ILE A 24 -14.09 23.74 -12.74
N HIS A 25 -15.01 24.71 -12.78
CA HIS A 25 -14.92 25.90 -11.95
C HIS A 25 -15.21 25.56 -10.49
N GLU A 26 -16.24 24.76 -10.21
CA GLU A 26 -16.58 24.31 -8.86
C GLU A 26 -15.45 23.46 -8.24
N ILE A 27 -14.81 22.59 -9.03
CA ILE A 27 -13.65 21.79 -8.59
C ILE A 27 -12.46 22.69 -8.23
N LYS A 28 -12.24 23.76 -8.99
CA LYS A 28 -11.15 24.71 -8.74
C LYS A 28 -11.31 25.41 -7.39
N GLU A 29 -12.55 25.72 -7.01
CA GLU A 29 -12.89 26.39 -5.76
C GLU A 29 -12.82 25.46 -4.53
N LEU A 30 -12.63 24.14 -4.73
CA LEU A 30 -12.37 23.25 -3.60
C LEU A 30 -11.09 23.69 -2.86
N PRO A 31 -11.12 23.72 -1.52
CA PRO A 31 -9.97 24.10 -0.71
C PRO A 31 -8.73 23.24 -1.01
N ASN A 32 -7.57 23.89 -0.98
CA ASN A 32 -6.28 23.19 -1.05
C ASN A 32 -6.04 22.40 0.25
N LEU A 33 -5.13 21.41 0.16
CA LEU A 33 -4.64 20.68 1.32
C LEU A 33 -4.04 21.62 2.37
N ARG A 34 -4.26 21.29 3.65
CA ARG A 34 -3.64 21.96 4.80
C ARG A 34 -2.22 21.42 4.98
N GLN A 35 -1.38 22.18 5.69
CA GLN A 35 -0.01 21.73 5.99
C GLN A 35 0.04 20.38 6.73
N SER A 36 -0.91 20.14 7.63
CA SER A 36 -1.06 18.86 8.34
C SER A 36 -1.33 17.69 7.39
N ASP A 37 -2.06 17.92 6.29
CA ASP A 37 -2.41 16.88 5.33
C ASP A 37 -1.17 16.41 4.56
N PHE A 38 -0.24 17.33 4.25
CA PHE A 38 1.05 16.95 3.67
C PHE A 38 1.90 16.10 4.61
N ALA A 39 1.84 16.33 5.93
CA ALA A 39 2.52 15.47 6.90
C ALA A 39 1.91 14.06 6.91
N THR A 40 0.58 13.95 6.91
CA THR A 40 -0.17 12.69 6.80
C THR A 40 0.21 11.93 5.52
N ILE A 41 0.22 12.61 4.37
CA ILE A 41 0.63 12.04 3.08
C ILE A 41 2.09 11.56 3.15
N GLY A 42 2.99 12.38 3.69
CA GLY A 42 4.39 12.06 3.87
C GLY A 42 4.61 10.80 4.71
N ILE A 43 3.86 10.65 5.81
CA ILE A 43 3.89 9.45 6.65
C ILE A 43 3.53 8.21 5.83
N VAL A 44 2.44 8.24 5.06
CA VAL A 44 2.01 7.08 4.27
C VAL A 44 3.04 6.72 3.20
N ILE A 45 3.53 7.71 2.45
CA ILE A 45 4.53 7.49 1.39
C ILE A 45 5.82 6.91 1.99
N GLN A 46 6.35 7.51 3.06
CA GLN A 46 7.60 7.04 3.68
C GLN A 46 7.45 5.67 4.34
N SER A 47 6.30 5.39 4.95
CA SER A 47 6.01 4.06 5.50
C SER A 47 6.10 2.98 4.41
N PHE A 48 5.54 3.25 3.22
CA PHE A 48 5.65 2.33 2.09
C PHE A 48 7.07 2.21 1.52
N CYS A 49 7.89 3.26 1.56
CA CYS A 49 9.31 3.14 1.22
C CYS A 49 10.03 2.14 2.14
N PHE A 50 9.77 2.20 3.45
CA PHE A 50 10.32 1.25 4.41
C PHE A 50 9.75 -0.15 4.26
N ILE A 51 8.45 -0.28 3.98
CA ILE A 51 7.83 -1.57 3.65
C ILE A 51 8.52 -2.19 2.44
N ASP A 52 8.59 -1.47 1.32
CA ASP A 52 9.20 -1.98 0.08
C ASP A 52 10.67 -2.39 0.31
N LEU A 53 11.42 -1.63 1.10
CA LEU A 53 12.78 -2.01 1.50
C LEU A 53 12.81 -3.33 2.30
N ASN A 54 11.97 -3.44 3.34
CA ASN A 54 11.98 -4.61 4.21
C ASN A 54 11.43 -5.86 3.50
N ILE A 55 10.46 -5.71 2.60
CA ILE A 55 9.96 -6.78 1.73
C ILE A 55 11.10 -7.39 0.91
N ARG A 56 11.99 -6.56 0.35
CA ARG A 56 13.18 -7.02 -0.39
C ARG A 56 14.09 -7.86 0.50
N ARG A 57 14.35 -7.38 1.72
CA ARG A 57 15.22 -8.07 2.71
C ARG A 57 14.61 -9.39 3.17
N VAL A 58 13.30 -9.44 3.37
CA VAL A 58 12.59 -10.69 3.67
C VAL A 58 12.73 -11.67 2.51
N HIS A 59 12.45 -11.21 1.28
CA HIS A 59 12.57 -12.05 0.08
C HIS A 59 13.97 -12.65 -0.05
N GLU A 60 15.02 -11.83 0.11
CA GLU A 60 16.42 -12.28 0.11
C GLU A 60 16.69 -13.32 1.21
N SER A 61 16.17 -13.10 2.42
CA SER A 61 16.34 -14.04 3.53
C SER A 61 15.67 -15.39 3.28
N ILE A 62 14.43 -15.40 2.79
CA ILE A 62 13.70 -16.66 2.49
C ILE A 62 14.42 -17.44 1.38
N LYS A 63 14.95 -16.75 0.37
CA LYS A 63 15.75 -17.38 -0.69
C LYS A 63 17.01 -18.06 -0.17
N LEU A 64 17.73 -17.40 0.74
CA LEU A 64 18.89 -17.99 1.40
C LEU A 64 18.49 -19.24 2.21
N LEU A 65 17.35 -19.19 2.91
CA LEU A 65 16.83 -20.35 3.62
C LEU A 65 16.51 -21.52 2.68
N ASN A 66 16.00 -21.23 1.48
CA ASN A 66 15.61 -22.23 0.48
C ASN A 66 16.73 -22.63 -0.48
N ASN A 67 17.94 -22.07 -0.37
CA ASN A 67 19.03 -22.21 -1.35
C ASN A 67 18.61 -21.83 -2.79
N ASP A 68 17.72 -20.85 -2.93
CA ASP A 68 17.20 -20.41 -4.21
C ASP A 68 18.11 -19.30 -4.81
N ASN A 69 18.81 -19.64 -5.88
CA ASN A 69 19.74 -18.74 -6.60
C ASN A 69 19.10 -18.02 -7.80
N SER A 70 17.77 -18.09 -7.98
CA SER A 70 17.10 -17.43 -9.11
C SER A 70 17.35 -15.90 -9.09
N LYS A 71 17.27 -15.23 -10.25
CA LYS A 71 17.27 -13.76 -10.26
C LYS A 71 15.89 -13.25 -9.85
N SER A 72 15.82 -12.38 -8.85
CA SER A 72 14.57 -11.70 -8.48
C SER A 72 14.13 -10.79 -9.63
N LYS A 73 12.96 -11.08 -10.22
CA LYS A 73 12.26 -10.19 -11.14
C LYS A 73 11.13 -9.51 -10.36
N ASN A 74 11.33 -8.24 -10.03
CA ASN A 74 10.46 -7.39 -9.22
C ASN A 74 10.26 -7.84 -7.75
N ARG A 75 10.17 -6.83 -6.87
CA ARG A 75 10.33 -6.95 -5.41
C ARG A 75 9.33 -6.04 -4.70
N ASP A 76 8.08 -6.14 -5.07
CA ASP A 76 7.01 -5.47 -4.34
C ASP A 76 6.27 -6.45 -3.43
N VAL A 77 5.31 -5.94 -2.66
CA VAL A 77 4.56 -6.72 -1.68
C VAL A 77 3.81 -7.90 -2.35
N SER A 78 3.24 -7.69 -3.55
CA SER A 78 2.52 -8.71 -4.31
C SER A 78 3.43 -9.87 -4.74
N ASP A 79 4.64 -9.55 -5.22
CA ASP A 79 5.62 -10.56 -5.62
C ASP A 79 6.07 -11.40 -4.42
N LEU A 80 6.30 -10.78 -3.25
CA LEU A 80 6.64 -11.53 -2.04
C LEU A 80 5.49 -12.43 -1.57
N LEU A 81 4.24 -11.97 -1.63
CA LEU A 81 3.08 -12.81 -1.28
C LEU A 81 3.03 -14.07 -2.14
N LYS A 82 3.14 -13.92 -3.46
CA LYS A 82 3.16 -15.05 -4.40
C LYS A 82 4.33 -15.98 -4.13
N TYR A 83 5.50 -15.43 -3.82
CA TYR A 83 6.67 -16.22 -3.46
C TYR A 83 6.42 -17.04 -2.19
N ILE A 84 5.91 -16.43 -1.12
CA ILE A 84 5.59 -17.14 0.14
C ILE A 84 4.51 -18.21 -0.09
N GLU A 85 3.55 -17.97 -0.98
CA GLU A 85 2.49 -18.93 -1.30
C GLU A 85 2.97 -20.14 -2.10
N THR A 86 4.07 -20.02 -2.83
CA THR A 86 4.62 -21.08 -3.67
C THR A 86 5.88 -21.72 -3.10
N ALA A 87 6.57 -21.04 -2.19
CA ALA A 87 7.80 -21.53 -1.59
C ALA A 87 7.54 -22.63 -0.56
N THR A 88 8.18 -23.78 -0.74
CA THR A 88 8.25 -24.81 0.31
C THR A 88 9.26 -24.37 1.37
N ILE A 89 8.77 -23.93 2.52
CA ILE A 89 9.60 -23.48 3.64
C ILE A 89 9.99 -24.70 4.46
N ASN A 90 11.20 -25.22 4.22
CA ASN A 90 11.73 -26.39 4.91
C ASN A 90 12.40 -26.05 6.26
N ASN A 91 12.32 -24.81 6.73
CA ASN A 91 12.90 -24.36 7.99
C ASN A 91 11.78 -24.01 8.99
N THR A 92 11.63 -24.84 10.01
CA THR A 92 10.58 -24.74 11.03
C THR A 92 10.70 -23.46 11.86
N ASP A 93 11.92 -23.02 12.15
CA ASP A 93 12.19 -21.79 12.94
C ASP A 93 11.75 -20.52 12.20
N ALA A 94 11.84 -20.53 10.87
CA ALA A 94 11.40 -19.43 10.02
C ALA A 94 9.89 -19.45 9.71
N MET A 95 9.20 -20.59 9.93
CA MET A 95 7.81 -20.77 9.48
C MET A 95 6.84 -19.78 10.14
N ASN A 96 6.96 -19.57 11.45
CA ASN A 96 6.12 -18.61 12.19
C ASN A 96 6.35 -17.17 11.70
N ILE A 97 7.61 -16.79 11.48
CA ILE A 97 7.97 -15.46 11.00
C ILE A 97 7.41 -15.24 9.59
N ILE A 98 7.47 -16.25 8.72
CA ILE A 98 6.96 -16.14 7.35
C ILE A 98 5.44 -16.08 7.33
N PHE A 99 4.74 -16.78 8.23
CA PHE A 99 3.29 -16.65 8.38
C PHE A 99 2.89 -15.23 8.80
N GLU A 100 3.62 -14.64 9.75
CA GLU A 100 3.43 -13.25 10.14
C GLU A 100 3.67 -12.29 8.97
N VAL A 101 4.79 -12.43 8.25
CA VAL A 101 5.09 -11.64 7.05
C VAL A 101 3.94 -11.74 6.04
N LYS A 102 3.41 -12.94 5.79
CA LYS A 102 2.29 -13.14 4.87
C LYS A 102 1.06 -12.33 5.31
N SER A 103 0.73 -12.35 6.60
CA SER A 103 -0.38 -11.55 7.15
C SER A 103 -0.13 -10.05 6.97
N LEU A 104 1.07 -9.58 7.26
CA LEU A 104 1.46 -8.17 7.07
C LEU A 104 1.36 -7.74 5.60
N CYS A 105 1.87 -8.55 4.68
CA CYS A 105 1.82 -8.25 3.25
C CYS A 105 0.37 -8.15 2.72
N ARG A 106 -0.55 -9.00 3.19
CA ARG A 106 -1.97 -8.90 2.83
C ARG A 106 -2.57 -7.56 3.25
N TYR A 107 -2.24 -7.10 4.46
CA TYR A 107 -2.65 -5.79 4.92
C TYR A 107 -2.03 -4.68 4.06
N PHE A 108 -0.72 -4.73 3.79
CA PHE A 108 -0.07 -3.71 2.97
C PHE A 108 -0.64 -3.62 1.54
N GLU A 109 -1.00 -4.74 0.91
CA GLU A 109 -1.71 -4.74 -0.37
C GLU A 109 -3.09 -4.09 -0.27
N SER A 110 -3.85 -4.35 0.80
CA SER A 110 -5.17 -3.73 0.98
C SER A 110 -5.13 -2.20 1.10
N VAL A 111 -4.04 -1.65 1.66
CA VAL A 111 -3.89 -0.19 1.85
C VAL A 111 -2.98 0.48 0.81
N ARG A 112 -2.35 -0.30 -0.07
CA ARG A 112 -1.54 0.18 -1.21
C ARG A 112 -2.27 1.15 -2.14
N PRO A 113 -3.59 0.99 -2.42
CA PRO A 113 -4.35 1.97 -3.21
C PRO A 113 -4.25 3.39 -2.66
N TYR A 114 -4.26 3.58 -1.34
CA TYR A 114 -4.12 4.90 -0.72
C TYR A 114 -2.76 5.51 -0.98
N ARG A 115 -1.69 4.73 -0.81
CA ARG A 115 -0.33 5.21 -1.15
C ARG A 115 -0.24 5.62 -2.61
N ASN A 116 -0.79 4.81 -3.51
CA ASN A 116 -0.76 5.12 -4.95
C ASN A 116 -1.55 6.40 -5.24
N ALA A 117 -2.71 6.57 -4.62
CA ALA A 117 -3.52 7.77 -4.74
C ALA A 117 -2.74 9.02 -4.28
N PHE A 118 -2.12 8.95 -3.09
CA PHE A 118 -1.30 10.05 -2.56
C PHE A 118 -0.06 10.36 -3.40
N ALA A 119 0.54 9.36 -4.04
CA ALA A 119 1.77 9.56 -4.81
C ALA A 119 1.54 10.06 -6.24
N HIS A 120 0.35 9.84 -6.81
CA HIS A 120 0.14 9.97 -8.25
C HIS A 120 -1.06 10.83 -8.65
N LEU A 121 -1.99 11.13 -7.73
CA LEU A 121 -3.21 11.86 -8.06
C LEU A 121 -3.18 13.28 -7.52
N ALA A 122 -3.88 14.18 -8.20
CA ALA A 122 -4.12 15.52 -7.67
C ALA A 122 -5.15 15.44 -6.53
N MET A 123 -5.01 16.31 -5.53
CA MET A 123 -5.83 16.26 -4.33
C MET A 123 -6.37 17.63 -3.92
N LYS A 124 -7.61 17.63 -3.44
CA LYS A 124 -8.29 18.76 -2.81
C LYS A 124 -8.98 18.30 -1.52
N LEU A 125 -9.45 19.25 -0.73
CA LEU A 125 -10.29 18.99 0.43
C LEU A 125 -11.75 19.25 0.11
N ASN A 126 -12.62 18.44 0.70
CA ASN A 126 -14.01 18.80 0.94
C ASN A 126 -14.16 19.20 2.42
N ASN A 127 -14.04 20.50 2.72
CA ASN A 127 -14.03 21.00 4.11
C ASN A 127 -15.36 20.77 4.84
N GLU A 128 -16.49 20.74 4.13
CA GLU A 128 -17.80 20.51 4.74
C GLU A 128 -17.86 19.13 5.44
N MET A 129 -17.12 18.15 4.92
CA MET A 129 -17.25 16.75 5.29
C MET A 129 -15.92 16.11 5.76
N ASN A 130 -14.82 16.88 5.81
CA ASN A 130 -13.48 16.41 6.19
C ASN A 130 -12.99 15.22 5.36
N GLU A 131 -12.96 15.39 4.04
CA GLU A 131 -12.56 14.35 3.09
C GLU A 131 -11.47 14.81 2.13
N TYR A 132 -10.66 13.84 1.69
CA TYR A 132 -9.79 14.01 0.54
C TYR A 132 -10.54 13.69 -0.73
N VAL A 133 -10.40 14.57 -1.73
CA VAL A 133 -10.91 14.40 -3.08
C VAL A 133 -9.72 14.19 -4.00
N PHE A 134 -9.60 12.99 -4.54
CA PHE A 134 -8.58 12.62 -5.53
C PHE A 134 -9.09 12.81 -6.94
N LEU A 135 -8.25 13.36 -7.81
CA LEU A 135 -8.58 13.75 -9.17
C LEU A 135 -7.56 13.13 -10.14
N THR A 136 -8.06 12.48 -11.19
CA THR A 136 -7.22 11.99 -12.29
C THR A 136 -7.91 12.09 -13.65
N LYS A 137 -7.10 12.16 -14.70
CA LYS A 137 -7.51 12.01 -16.11
C LYS A 137 -6.94 10.74 -16.75
N ASP A 138 -6.24 9.90 -15.99
CA ASP A 138 -5.65 8.69 -16.54
C ASP A 138 -6.74 7.63 -16.81
N ASN A 139 -6.93 7.30 -18.09
CA ASN A 139 -7.88 6.29 -18.54
C ASN A 139 -7.59 4.89 -17.99
N LYS A 140 -6.34 4.58 -17.63
CA LYS A 140 -5.99 3.30 -17.00
C LYS A 140 -6.52 3.23 -15.57
N ASP A 141 -6.43 4.33 -14.84
CA ASP A 141 -6.99 4.46 -13.49
C ASP A 141 -8.54 4.51 -13.54
N SER A 142 -9.11 5.04 -14.62
CA SER A 142 -10.56 4.94 -14.92
C SER A 142 -11.06 3.51 -14.95
N LEU A 143 -10.41 2.68 -15.78
CA LEU A 143 -10.86 1.32 -16.03
C LEU A 143 -10.74 0.48 -14.75
N GLU A 144 -9.66 0.68 -13.98
CA GLU A 144 -9.45 -0.03 -12.71
C GLU A 144 -10.39 0.43 -11.58
N SER A 145 -10.88 1.67 -11.59
CA SER A 145 -11.72 2.22 -10.51
C SER A 145 -13.22 2.20 -10.79
N THR A 146 -13.64 2.45 -12.04
CA THR A 146 -15.05 2.58 -12.43
C THR A 146 -15.53 1.46 -13.37
N GLY A 147 -14.61 0.64 -13.89
CA GLY A 147 -14.93 -0.40 -14.87
C GLY A 147 -15.32 0.16 -16.25
N ARG A 148 -15.11 1.45 -16.50
CA ARG A 148 -15.42 2.14 -17.76
C ARG A 148 -14.22 2.93 -18.25
N ILE A 149 -14.11 3.05 -19.58
CA ILE A 149 -13.22 4.03 -20.21
C ILE A 149 -14.00 5.34 -20.22
N THR A 150 -13.55 6.33 -19.46
CA THR A 150 -14.13 7.68 -19.47
C THR A 150 -13.76 8.41 -20.74
N ASN A 151 -14.62 9.33 -21.18
CA ASN A 151 -14.31 10.18 -22.33
C ASN A 151 -13.13 11.11 -22.02
N THR A 152 -12.42 11.59 -23.04
CA THR A 152 -11.19 12.41 -22.95
C THR A 152 -11.31 13.70 -22.12
N TYR A 153 -12.54 14.10 -21.75
CA TYR A 153 -12.85 15.34 -21.04
C TYR A 153 -13.36 15.12 -19.60
N GLU A 154 -13.59 13.88 -19.19
CA GLU A 154 -14.11 13.56 -17.86
C GLU A 154 -12.98 13.42 -16.83
N LEU A 155 -13.16 14.05 -15.67
CA LEU A 155 -12.30 13.83 -14.49
C LEU A 155 -12.86 12.67 -13.69
N ILE A 156 -11.96 11.91 -13.07
CA ILE A 156 -12.29 10.73 -12.27
C ILE A 156 -11.98 11.03 -10.83
N PHE A 157 -12.93 10.66 -9.97
CA PHE A 157 -12.90 11.04 -8.57
C PHE A 157 -12.76 9.82 -7.67
N GLY A 158 -11.82 9.93 -6.74
CA GLY A 158 -11.77 9.10 -5.54
C GLY A 158 -12.07 9.97 -4.33
N ILE A 159 -12.76 9.41 -3.33
CA ILE A 159 -13.01 10.11 -2.07
C ILE A 159 -12.62 9.18 -0.94
N CYS A 160 -11.96 9.73 0.08
CA CYS A 160 -11.82 9.06 1.36
C CYS A 160 -11.96 10.06 2.51
N ARG A 161 -12.44 9.58 3.66
CA ARG A 161 -12.50 10.41 4.87
C ARG A 161 -11.11 10.52 5.46
N ILE A 162 -10.82 11.69 6.01
CA ILE A 162 -9.52 11.94 6.65
C ILE A 162 -9.35 11.03 7.87
N SER A 163 -10.43 10.78 8.63
CA SER A 163 -10.43 9.86 9.78
C SER A 163 -10.02 8.43 9.40
N ASP A 164 -10.45 7.95 8.24
CA ASP A 164 -10.14 6.59 7.79
C ASP A 164 -8.65 6.46 7.47
N ILE A 165 -8.05 7.53 6.91
CA ILE A 165 -6.60 7.62 6.70
C ILE A 165 -5.84 7.68 8.03
N GLU A 166 -6.33 8.42 9.02
CA GLU A 166 -5.71 8.48 10.35
C GLU A 166 -5.73 7.13 11.06
N ILE A 167 -6.86 6.39 10.97
CA ILE A 167 -6.98 5.02 11.47
C ILE A 167 -6.03 4.10 10.72
N MET A 168 -6.00 4.18 9.39
CA MET A 168 -5.08 3.41 8.56
C MET A 168 -3.62 3.67 8.96
N ILE A 169 -3.21 4.91 9.19
CA ILE A 169 -1.84 5.24 9.62
C ILE A 169 -1.53 4.63 10.99
N ARG A 170 -2.46 4.72 11.94
CA ARG A 170 -2.33 4.12 13.27
C ARG A 170 -2.10 2.61 13.19
N ASP A 171 -2.73 1.95 12.21
CA ASP A 171 -2.55 0.53 11.95
C ASP A 171 -1.28 0.20 11.14
N LEU A 172 -0.89 1.09 10.22
CA LEU A 172 0.23 0.90 9.31
C LEU A 172 1.57 0.92 10.04
N LEU A 173 1.79 1.89 10.94
CA LEU A 173 3.09 2.12 11.57
C LEU A 173 3.55 0.92 12.43
N PRO A 174 2.75 0.37 13.36
CA PRO A 174 3.17 -0.80 14.13
C PRO A 174 3.41 -2.04 13.25
N ARG A 175 2.68 -2.17 12.13
CA ARG A 175 2.85 -3.27 11.18
C ARG A 175 4.14 -3.13 10.37
N GLN A 176 4.51 -1.91 9.99
CA GLN A 176 5.81 -1.62 9.37
C GLN A 176 6.96 -2.01 10.33
N GLU A 177 6.85 -1.65 11.62
CA GLU A 177 7.83 -2.02 12.64
C GLU A 177 7.95 -3.54 12.81
N ARG A 178 6.82 -4.25 12.87
CA ARG A 178 6.80 -5.72 12.91
C ARG A 178 7.47 -6.36 11.71
N LEU A 179 7.28 -5.82 10.51
CA LEU A 179 7.99 -6.29 9.31
C LEU A 179 9.52 -6.10 9.47
N ALA A 180 9.97 -4.98 10.03
CA ALA A 180 11.38 -4.76 10.30
C ALA A 180 11.94 -5.76 11.33
N SER A 181 11.19 -6.07 12.39
CA SER A 181 11.55 -7.11 13.37
C SER A 181 11.62 -8.50 12.73
N ALA A 182 10.69 -8.84 11.84
CA ALA A 182 10.71 -10.09 11.08
C ALA A 182 11.98 -10.22 10.22
N VAL A 183 12.42 -9.13 9.60
CA VAL A 183 13.70 -9.10 8.86
C VAL A 183 14.88 -9.43 9.76
N ILE A 184 14.95 -8.84 10.96
CA ILE A 184 16.03 -9.11 11.92
C ILE A 184 16.04 -10.58 12.34
N ALA A 185 14.86 -11.14 12.64
CA ALA A 185 14.72 -12.52 13.04
C ALA A 185 15.12 -13.50 11.92
N LEU A 186 14.66 -13.26 10.68
CA LEU A 186 15.07 -14.06 9.53
C LEU A 186 16.58 -13.96 9.26
N HIS A 187 17.16 -12.77 9.41
CA HIS A 187 18.59 -12.60 9.24
C HIS A 187 19.38 -13.45 10.23
N LYS A 188 19.00 -13.45 11.51
CA LYS A 188 19.62 -14.29 12.54
C LYS A 188 19.61 -15.77 12.15
N ILE A 189 18.46 -16.30 11.73
CA ILE A 189 18.32 -17.71 11.30
C ILE A 189 19.21 -18.00 10.08
N THR A 190 19.27 -17.09 9.10
CA THR A 190 20.13 -17.28 7.92
C THR A 190 21.62 -17.29 8.26
N SER A 191 22.06 -16.44 9.20
CA SER A 191 23.46 -16.39 9.66
C SER A 191 23.85 -17.66 10.42
N GLU A 192 23.02 -18.12 11.36
CA GLU A 192 23.25 -19.37 12.10
C GLU A 192 23.34 -20.59 11.16
N LYS A 193 22.53 -20.60 10.10
CA LYS A 193 22.59 -21.66 9.07
C LYS A 193 23.88 -21.62 8.26
N ALA A 194 24.43 -20.43 8.00
CA ALA A 194 25.68 -20.27 7.27
C ALA A 194 26.89 -20.74 8.09
N GLU A 195 26.94 -20.41 9.38
CA GLU A 195 28.01 -20.84 10.30
C GLU A 195 28.06 -22.37 10.45
N ASN A 196 26.88 -23.00 10.58
CA ASN A 196 26.77 -24.46 10.68
C ASN A 196 27.20 -25.20 9.39
N ARG A 197 27.18 -24.54 8.23
CA ARG A 197 27.67 -25.11 6.96
C ARG A 197 29.18 -25.05 6.81
N ASN A 198 29.82 -24.00 7.34
CA ASN A 198 31.27 -23.82 7.28
C ASN A 198 32.04 -24.65 8.32
N SER A 199 31.31 -25.24 9.27
CA SER A 199 31.87 -26.08 10.34
C SER A 199 31.82 -27.58 10.03
N ARG A 200 31.36 -27.97 8.83
CA ARG A 200 31.30 -29.35 8.32
C ARG A 200 32.19 -29.50 7.10
#